data_AF-A0A3D1ICB3-F1
#
_entry.id   AF-A0A3D1ICB3-F1
#
_cell.length_a   1.000
_cell.length_b   1.000
_cell.length_c   1.000
_cell.angle_alpha   90.00
_cell.angle_beta   90.00
_cell.angle_gamma   90.00
#
_symmetry.space_group_name_H-M   'P 1'
#
loop_
_entity.id
_entity.type
_entity.pdbx_description
1 polymer ?
#
loop_
_entity_poly.entity_id
_entity_poly.type
_entity_poly.pdbx_seq_one_letter_code
_entity_poly.pdbx_strand_id
1 'polypeptide(L)'
;MALERGAAEAARAREGARVRTSARLCYRRVVDGTGTLRCRTAETELGPIRLFASDAGLCAVLLPHCRRTPEWLAGAEAAEDEGLAEAERQLRAYLRGERTEFRLSLDLRGTPFQTAVWRWLLTIPYGQRRSYAQAAVAMGMDPGFARAVAS
;
A
#
# COMPACT_ATOMS: atom_id res chain seq x y z
N MET A 1 26.20 14.58 -37.74
CA MET A 1 25.26 14.97 -36.67
C MET A 1 23.89 14.52 -37.13
N ALA A 2 23.47 13.28 -36.85
CA ALA A 2 22.99 12.80 -35.54
C ALA A 2 21.81 13.67 -35.07
N LEU A 3 20.60 13.19 -34.79
CA LEU A 3 19.97 11.86 -34.74
C LEU A 3 18.45 12.12 -34.72
N GLU A 4 17.66 11.32 -35.45
CA GLU A 4 16.30 10.82 -35.15
C GLU A 4 15.21 11.87 -34.80
N ARG A 5 14.27 12.26 -35.69
CA ARG A 5 13.18 11.48 -36.32
C ARG A 5 12.51 10.48 -35.37
N GLY A 6 11.18 10.55 -35.25
CA GLY A 6 10.40 9.34 -34.93
C GLY A 6 9.34 9.42 -33.83
N ALA A 7 8.80 10.58 -33.50
CA ALA A 7 7.57 10.67 -32.69
C ALA A 7 6.31 10.51 -33.55
N ALA A 8 6.21 9.43 -34.34
CA ALA A 8 5.01 9.12 -35.12
C ALA A 8 5.07 7.71 -35.73
N GLU A 9 5.06 6.65 -34.92
CA GLU A 9 4.75 5.30 -35.42
C GLU A 9 4.22 4.39 -34.31
N ALA A 10 3.08 4.79 -33.75
CA ALA A 10 2.30 3.98 -32.82
C ALA A 10 1.04 3.44 -33.52
N ALA A 11 1.21 2.58 -34.53
CA ALA A 11 0.10 1.82 -35.09
C ALA A 11 0.59 0.57 -35.86
N ARG A 12 0.24 -0.60 -35.30
CA ARG A 12 0.05 -1.91 -35.97
C ARG A 12 1.25 -2.85 -36.13
N ALA A 13 1.32 -3.87 -35.26
CA ALA A 13 1.53 -5.28 -35.63
C ALA A 13 1.18 -6.17 -34.39
N ARG A 14 -0.03 -6.76 -34.37
CA ARG A 14 -0.32 -8.20 -34.57
C ARG A 14 0.00 -9.14 -33.40
N GLU A 15 -1.06 -9.42 -32.64
CA GLU A 15 -1.65 -10.74 -32.40
C GLU A 15 -0.74 -11.96 -32.24
N GLY A 16 -0.79 -12.55 -31.03
CA GLY A 16 -0.24 -13.84 -30.68
C GLY A 16 -0.69 -14.23 -29.28
N ALA A 17 -1.78 -15.00 -29.18
CA ALA A 17 -2.38 -15.44 -27.93
C ALA A 17 -1.39 -16.22 -27.05
N ARG A 18 -1.24 -15.80 -25.78
CA ARG A 18 -0.97 -16.69 -24.65
C ARG A 18 -1.69 -16.16 -23.42
N VAL A 19 -2.62 -16.97 -22.91
CA VAL A 19 -3.26 -16.76 -21.62
C VAL A 19 -2.16 -16.68 -20.56
N ARG A 20 -2.06 -15.53 -19.88
CA ARG A 20 -1.33 -15.42 -18.61
C ARG A 20 -2.28 -14.80 -17.61
N THR A 21 -2.74 -15.65 -16.69
CA THR A 21 -3.39 -15.30 -15.43
C THR A 21 -2.65 -14.13 -14.81
N SER A 22 -3.18 -12.93 -14.97
CA SER A 22 -2.78 -11.77 -14.17
C SER A 22 -3.93 -11.50 -13.24
N ALA A 23 -3.71 -11.74 -11.96
CA ALA A 23 -4.43 -11.03 -10.93
C ALA A 23 -4.19 -9.54 -11.22
N ARG A 24 -5.13 -8.94 -11.96
CA ARG A 24 -5.29 -7.50 -12.04
C ARG A 24 -5.60 -7.08 -10.61
N LEU A 25 -4.55 -6.84 -9.82
CA LEU A 25 -4.64 -5.97 -8.68
C LEU A 25 -5.12 -4.64 -9.25
N CYS A 26 -6.43 -4.45 -9.18
CA CYS A 26 -7.12 -3.22 -9.49
C CYS A 26 -6.75 -2.20 -8.40
N TYR A 27 -5.47 -1.82 -8.34
CA TYR A 27 -5.13 -0.49 -7.86
C TYR A 27 -5.57 0.46 -8.98
N ARG A 28 -6.88 0.71 -9.04
CA ARG A 28 -7.39 1.84 -9.82
C ARG A 28 -6.79 3.07 -9.15
N ARG A 29 -6.11 3.90 -9.93
CA ARG A 29 -5.60 5.22 -9.58
C ARG A 29 -6.71 6.01 -8.86
N VAL A 30 -6.74 5.97 -7.53
CA VAL A 30 -7.47 6.95 -6.72
C VAL A 30 -6.47 8.06 -6.45
N VAL A 31 -6.29 8.92 -7.46
CA VAL A 31 -5.56 10.18 -7.32
C VAL A 31 -6.65 11.25 -7.19
N ASP A 32 -7.29 11.28 -6.03
CA ASP A 32 -8.15 12.40 -5.62
C ASP A 32 -7.51 13.11 -4.41
N GLY A 33 -6.18 13.29 -4.46
CA GLY A 33 -5.44 14.00 -3.43
C GLY A 33 -4.24 14.68 -4.04
N THR A 34 -4.39 15.95 -4.38
CA THR A 34 -3.33 16.93 -4.67
C THR A 34 -2.55 17.25 -3.38
N GLY A 35 -2.00 16.24 -2.72
CA GLY A 35 -1.19 16.37 -1.52
C GLY A 35 0.25 16.01 -1.81
N THR A 36 1.19 16.70 -1.16
CA THR A 36 2.61 16.38 -1.31
C THR A 36 2.89 15.02 -0.69
N LEU A 37 3.44 14.10 -1.49
CA LEU A 37 3.88 12.80 -1.00
C LEU A 37 5.32 12.90 -0.50
N ARG A 38 5.54 12.40 0.71
CA ARG A 38 6.85 12.36 1.35
C ARG A 38 7.24 10.92 1.60
N CYS A 39 8.53 10.63 1.52
CA CYS A 39 9.05 9.31 1.83
C CYS A 39 10.27 9.36 2.76
N ARG A 40 10.44 8.28 3.51
CA ARG A 40 11.58 8.05 4.38
C ARG A 40 11.98 6.58 4.30
N THR A 41 13.28 6.31 4.29
CA THR A 41 13.81 4.95 4.44
C THR A 41 14.31 4.76 5.87
N ALA A 42 13.94 3.66 6.50
CA ALA A 42 14.32 3.33 7.87
C ALA A 42 14.93 1.92 7.93
N GLU A 43 16.08 1.80 8.59
CA GLU A 43 16.76 0.52 8.80
C GLU A 43 16.13 -0.26 9.95
N THR A 44 15.58 -1.44 9.73
CA THR A 44 14.93 -2.22 10.80
C THR A 44 15.53 -3.62 10.94
N GLU A 45 15.10 -4.35 11.96
CA GLU A 45 15.45 -5.74 12.22
C GLU A 45 15.01 -6.67 11.07
N LEU A 46 14.04 -6.24 10.25
CA LEU A 46 13.63 -6.94 9.03
C LEU A 46 14.47 -6.55 7.79
N GLY A 47 15.29 -5.50 7.88
CA GLY A 47 15.97 -4.83 6.77
C GLY A 47 15.42 -3.41 6.49
N PRO A 48 15.83 -2.77 5.39
CA PRO A 48 15.41 -1.41 5.05
C PRO A 48 13.94 -1.37 4.63
N ILE A 49 13.12 -0.66 5.39
CA ILE A 49 11.71 -0.39 5.04
C ILE A 49 11.57 1.02 4.49
N ARG A 50 10.60 1.23 3.61
CA ARG A 50 10.28 2.56 3.08
C ARG A 50 8.89 2.98 3.53
N LEU A 51 8.81 4.15 4.13
CA LEU A 51 7.60 4.77 4.66
C LEU A 51 7.18 5.90 3.74
N PHE A 52 5.88 6.02 3.49
CA PHE A 52 5.30 7.07 2.66
C PHE A 52 4.14 7.72 3.41
N ALA A 53 4.10 9.05 3.37
CA ALA A 53 3.05 9.84 3.98
C ALA A 53 2.53 10.89 2.99
N SER A 54 1.25 11.20 3.13
CA SER A 54 0.62 12.40 2.57
C SER A 54 0.38 13.41 3.70
N ASP A 55 -0.21 14.55 3.36
CA ASP A 55 -0.67 15.53 4.36
C ASP A 55 -1.74 14.99 5.31
N ALA A 56 -2.43 13.90 4.95
CA ALA A 56 -3.41 13.24 5.80
C ALA A 56 -2.80 12.20 6.76
N GLY A 57 -1.57 11.73 6.50
CA GLY A 57 -0.89 10.74 7.34
C GLY A 57 -0.15 9.65 6.54
N LEU A 58 0.24 8.59 7.25
CA LEU A 58 0.95 7.44 6.69
C LEU A 58 0.05 6.71 5.69
N CYS A 59 0.50 6.60 4.44
CA CYS A 59 -0.29 6.01 3.35
C CYS A 59 0.29 4.69 2.84
N ALA A 60 1.60 4.43 3.04
CA ALA A 60 2.19 3.14 2.69
C ALA A 60 3.45 2.80 3.51
N VAL A 61 3.64 1.49 3.71
CA VAL A 61 4.87 0.90 4.24
C VAL A 61 5.31 -0.19 3.27
N LEU A 62 6.48 -0.04 2.67
CA LEU A 62 7.08 -1.05 1.79
C LEU A 62 8.15 -1.81 2.55
N LEU A 63 7.93 -3.12 2.68
CA LEU A 63 8.88 -4.03 3.31
C LEU A 63 10.11 -4.27 2.42
N PRO A 64 11.21 -4.81 2.95
CA PRO A 64 12.48 -4.90 2.22
C PRO A 64 12.40 -5.78 0.96
N HIS A 65 11.47 -6.73 0.93
CA HIS A 65 11.21 -7.64 -0.18
C HIS A 65 10.28 -7.05 -1.25
N CYS A 66 9.67 -5.89 -1.01
CA CYS A 66 8.87 -5.16 -1.99
C CYS A 66 9.77 -4.48 -3.03
N ARG A 67 10.15 -5.22 -4.09
CA ARG A 67 11.05 -4.73 -5.15
C ARG A 67 10.47 -3.61 -6.01
N ARG A 68 9.14 -3.48 -6.07
CA ARG A 68 8.45 -2.45 -6.87
C ARG A 68 7.80 -1.43 -5.96
N THR A 69 8.09 -0.16 -6.22
CA THR A 69 7.28 0.95 -5.70
C THR A 69 6.04 1.08 -6.59
N PRO A 70 4.82 1.06 -6.03
CA PRO A 70 3.62 1.40 -6.76
C PRO A 70 3.73 2.76 -7.47
N GLU A 71 3.18 2.87 -8.69
CA GLU A 71 3.27 4.08 -9.51
C GLU A 71 2.64 5.31 -8.84
N TRP A 72 1.61 5.12 -8.01
CA TRP A 72 0.96 6.23 -7.29
C TRP A 72 1.82 6.82 -6.16
N LEU A 73 2.90 6.14 -5.78
CA LEU A 73 3.93 6.66 -4.88
C LEU A 73 5.12 7.25 -5.66
N ALA A 74 5.10 7.17 -6.99
CA ALA A 74 6.11 7.80 -7.82
C ALA A 74 6.03 9.32 -7.65
N GLY A 75 7.17 9.96 -7.43
CA GLY A 75 7.25 11.40 -7.13
C GLY A 75 7.16 11.74 -5.64
N ALA A 76 7.10 10.75 -4.74
CA ALA A 76 7.30 11.03 -3.32
C ALA A 76 8.73 11.53 -3.08
N GLU A 77 8.85 12.68 -2.42
CA GLU A 77 10.15 13.30 -2.15
C GLU A 77 10.68 12.87 -0.78
N ALA A 78 11.99 12.70 -0.65
CA ALA A 78 12.60 12.49 0.64
C ALA A 78 12.51 13.79 1.45
N ALA A 79 11.81 13.75 2.58
CA ALA A 79 11.58 14.93 3.39
C ALA A 79 11.64 14.60 4.89
N GLU A 80 12.01 15.60 5.68
CA GLU A 80 11.79 15.56 7.12
C GLU A 80 10.30 15.76 7.39
N ASP A 81 9.67 14.75 7.97
CA ASP A 81 8.25 14.74 8.30
C ASP A 81 8.11 14.08 9.68
N GLU A 82 7.48 14.80 10.61
CA GLU A 82 7.29 14.34 11.98
C GLU A 82 6.45 13.06 12.04
N GLY A 83 5.46 12.93 11.15
CA GLY A 83 4.62 11.73 11.04
C GLY A 83 5.41 10.51 10.56
N LEU A 84 6.32 10.67 9.60
CA LEU A 84 7.22 9.61 9.14
C LEU A 84 8.24 9.23 10.22
N ALA A 85 8.76 10.22 10.97
CA ALA A 85 9.67 9.97 12.08
C ALA A 85 8.98 9.23 13.23
N GLU A 86 7.73 9.61 13.54
CA GLU A 86 6.88 8.91 14.51
C GLU A 86 6.59 7.47 14.05
N ALA A 87 6.20 7.29 12.79
CA ALA A 87 5.92 5.98 12.22
C ALA A 87 7.15 5.05 12.30
N GLU A 88 8.33 5.55 11.92
CA GLU A 88 9.59 4.82 12.07
C GLU A 88 9.82 4.40 13.52
N ARG A 89 9.70 5.33 14.47
CA ARG A 89 9.95 5.05 15.89
C ARG A 89 9.01 3.96 16.41
N GLN A 90 7.71 4.06 16.12
CA GLN A 90 6.73 3.08 16.57
C GLN A 90 6.94 1.72 15.91
N LEU A 91 7.30 1.69 14.62
CA LEU A 91 7.57 0.44 13.89
C LEU A 91 8.79 -0.29 14.47
N ARG A 92 9.88 0.42 14.76
CA ARG A 92 11.07 -0.18 15.40
C ARG A 92 10.72 -0.77 16.78
N ALA A 93 10.02 -0.02 17.62
CA ALA A 93 9.58 -0.50 18.93
C ALA A 93 8.68 -1.74 18.82
N TYR A 94 7.78 -1.76 17.82
CA TYR A 94 6.92 -2.90 17.55
C TYR A 94 7.71 -4.14 17.13
N LEU A 95 8.69 -3.99 16.24
CA LEU A 95 9.53 -5.11 15.78
C LEU A 95 10.40 -5.69 16.90
N ARG A 96 10.73 -4.90 17.93
CA ARG A 96 11.42 -5.35 19.15
C ARG A 96 10.48 -5.93 20.21
N GLY A 97 9.17 -5.86 20.00
CA GLY A 97 8.17 -6.28 20.99
C GLY A 97 7.99 -5.31 22.16
N GLU A 98 8.54 -4.09 22.08
CA GLU A 98 8.42 -3.04 23.10
C GLU A 98 7.07 -2.30 23.02
N ARG A 99 6.32 -2.51 21.93
CA ARG A 99 5.06 -1.83 21.64
C ARG A 99 4.07 -2.74 20.93
N THR A 100 2.80 -2.64 21.29
CA THR A 100 1.71 -3.46 20.71
C THR A 100 0.59 -2.64 20.04
N GLU A 101 0.57 -1.32 20.23
CA GLU A 101 -0.48 -0.43 19.69
C GLU A 101 0.11 0.71 18.88
N PHE A 102 -0.44 1.03 17.72
CA PHE A 102 0.00 2.19 16.93
C PHE A 102 -0.88 3.41 17.18
N ARG A 103 -0.26 4.59 17.28
CA ARG A 103 -0.95 5.89 17.35
C ARG A 103 -0.40 6.75 16.22
N LEU A 104 -0.93 6.53 15.02
CA LEU A 104 -0.50 7.18 13.78
C LEU A 104 -1.75 7.61 13.00
N SER A 105 -1.70 8.77 12.37
CA SER A 105 -2.69 9.15 11.37
C SER A 105 -2.48 8.31 10.12
N LEU A 106 -3.52 7.62 9.65
CA LEU A 106 -3.46 6.75 8.47
C LEU A 106 -4.29 7.33 7.33
N ASP A 107 -3.69 7.37 6.15
CA ASP A 107 -4.35 7.75 4.89
C ASP A 107 -4.61 6.48 4.07
N LEU A 108 -5.79 5.88 4.27
CA LEU A 108 -6.20 4.63 3.63
C LEU A 108 -6.76 4.89 2.22
N ARG A 109 -5.95 4.61 1.19
CA ARG A 109 -6.31 4.81 -0.23
C ARG A 109 -6.60 3.49 -0.93
N GLY A 110 -7.88 3.18 -1.12
CA GLY A 110 -8.34 1.97 -1.79
C GLY A 110 -9.79 2.08 -2.24
N THR A 111 -10.33 1.01 -2.82
CA THR A 111 -11.77 0.92 -3.08
C THR A 111 -12.55 0.98 -1.76
N PRO A 112 -13.84 1.39 -1.76
CA PRO A 112 -14.66 1.39 -0.55
C PRO A 112 -14.64 0.04 0.20
N PHE A 113 -14.62 -1.06 -0.56
CA PHE A 113 -14.48 -2.40 0.00
C PHE A 113 -13.13 -2.62 0.70
N GLN A 114 -12.01 -2.29 0.05
CA GLN A 114 -10.67 -2.41 0.65
C GLN A 114 -10.53 -1.55 1.89
N THR A 115 -10.99 -0.30 1.85
CA THR A 115 -10.93 0.60 3.00
C THR A 115 -11.79 0.07 4.16
N ALA A 116 -12.95 -0.54 3.88
CA ALA A 116 -13.75 -1.20 4.91
C ALA A 116 -13.02 -2.39 5.54
N VAL A 117 -12.40 -3.24 4.72
CA VAL A 117 -11.56 -4.36 5.20
C VAL A 117 -10.42 -3.86 6.07
N TRP A 118 -9.67 -2.84 5.62
CA TRP A 118 -8.55 -2.28 6.38
C TRP A 118 -8.99 -1.66 7.70
N ARG A 119 -10.11 -0.92 7.73
CA ARG A 119 -10.68 -0.39 8.97
C ARG A 119 -11.07 -1.50 9.94
N TRP A 120 -11.61 -2.61 9.45
CA TRP A 120 -11.90 -3.76 10.29
C TRP A 120 -10.62 -4.41 10.83
N LEU A 121 -9.57 -4.55 10.02
CA LEU A 121 -8.28 -5.09 10.47
C LEU A 121 -7.68 -4.31 11.64
N LEU A 122 -7.87 -2.98 11.69
CA LEU A 122 -7.42 -2.14 12.79
C LEU A 122 -8.11 -2.45 14.13
N THR A 123 -9.24 -3.18 14.12
CA THR A 123 -9.95 -3.58 15.35
C THR A 123 -9.40 -4.86 15.98
N ILE A 124 -8.49 -5.57 15.30
CA ILE A 124 -7.92 -6.82 15.78
C ILE A 124 -6.80 -6.50 16.79
N PRO A 125 -6.93 -6.91 18.06
CA PRO A 125 -5.88 -6.66 19.05
C PRO A 125 -4.60 -7.44 18.75
N TYR A 126 -3.48 -6.92 19.22
CA TYR A 126 -2.18 -7.59 19.11
C TYR A 126 -2.24 -9.03 19.64
N GLY A 127 -1.57 -9.96 18.94
CA GLY A 127 -1.54 -11.38 19.29
C GLY A 127 -2.84 -12.15 19.01
N GLN A 128 -3.92 -11.48 18.59
CA GLN A 128 -5.16 -12.13 18.22
C GLN A 128 -5.23 -12.41 16.72
N ARG A 129 -6.01 -13.44 16.37
CA ARG A 129 -6.30 -13.80 14.98
C ARG A 129 -7.79 -13.69 14.74
N ARG A 130 -8.16 -13.38 13.50
CA ARG A 130 -9.52 -13.46 12.98
C ARG A 130 -9.50 -14.18 11.64
N SER A 131 -10.57 -14.89 11.32
CA SER A 131 -10.75 -15.55 10.03
C SER A 131 -11.32 -14.59 9.00
N TYR A 132 -11.10 -14.87 7.71
CA TYR A 132 -11.70 -14.11 6.62
C TYR A 132 -13.24 -14.16 6.62
N ALA A 133 -13.83 -15.26 7.09
CA ALA A 133 -15.27 -15.35 7.29
C ALA A 133 -15.76 -14.41 8.39
N GLN A 134 -15.01 -14.29 9.50
CA GLN A 134 -15.31 -13.31 10.56
C GLN A 134 -15.23 -11.87 10.05
N ALA A 135 -14.29 -11.59 9.13
CA ALA A 135 -14.20 -10.28 8.46
C ALA A 135 -15.45 -9.98 7.64
N ALA A 136 -15.87 -10.93 6.79
CA ALA A 136 -17.07 -10.77 5.96
C ALA A 136 -18.32 -10.51 6.82
N VAL A 137 -18.53 -11.31 7.87
CA VAL A 137 -19.66 -11.13 8.80
C VAL A 137 -19.60 -9.78 9.50
N ALA A 138 -18.42 -9.35 9.96
CA ALA A 138 -18.27 -8.06 10.64
C ALA A 138 -18.54 -6.85 9.72
N MET A 139 -18.43 -7.02 8.41
CA MET A 139 -18.78 -6.01 7.40
C MET A 139 -20.22 -6.13 6.90
N GLY A 140 -21.05 -6.98 7.52
CA GLY A 140 -22.46 -7.19 7.15
C GLY A 140 -22.64 -8.03 5.88
N MET A 141 -21.63 -8.82 5.50
CA MET A 141 -21.65 -9.67 4.32
C MET A 141 -21.81 -11.14 4.70
N ASP A 142 -22.26 -11.94 3.73
CA ASP A 142 -22.33 -13.39 3.89
C ASP A 142 -20.92 -14.01 4.08
N PRO A 143 -20.74 -15.04 4.92
CA PRO A 143 -19.45 -15.72 5.09
C PRO A 143 -18.79 -16.20 3.79
N GLY A 144 -19.57 -16.46 2.73
CA GLY A 144 -19.09 -16.83 1.40
C GLY A 144 -18.21 -15.77 0.73
N PHE A 145 -18.26 -14.51 1.20
CA PHE A 145 -17.37 -13.43 0.74
C PHE A 145 -15.94 -13.52 1.28
N ALA A 146 -15.61 -14.51 2.11
CA ALA A 146 -14.26 -14.71 2.63
C ALA A 146 -13.16 -14.68 1.54
N ARG A 147 -13.45 -15.20 0.33
CA ARG A 147 -12.51 -15.16 -0.80
C ARG A 147 -12.24 -13.75 -1.31
N ALA A 148 -13.23 -12.86 -1.29
CA ALA A 148 -13.06 -11.47 -1.70
C ALA A 148 -12.27 -10.66 -0.67
N VAL A 149 -12.41 -10.99 0.63
CA VAL A 149 -11.61 -10.34 1.69
C VAL A 149 -10.11 -10.70 1.58
N ALA A 150 -9.80 -11.89 1.05
CA ALA A 150 -8.42 -12.38 0.92
C ALA A 150 -7.66 -11.83 -0.30
N SER A 151 -8.32 -11.05 -1.19
CA SER A 151 -7.76 -10.62 -2.49
C SER A 151 -7.26 -9.18 -2.53
#